data_AF-A0A523RSD5-F1
#
_entry.id   AF-A0A523RSD5-F1
#
_cell.length_a   1.000
_cell.length_b   1.000
_cell.length_c   1.000
_cell.angle_alpha   90.00
_cell.angle_beta   90.00
_cell.angle_gamma   90.00
#
_symmetry.space_group_name_H-M   'P 1'
#
loop_
_entity.id
_entity.type
_entity.pdbx_description
1 polymer ?
#
loop_
_entity_poly.entity_id
_entity_poly.type
_entity_poly.pdbx_seq_one_letter_code
_entity_poly.pdbx_strand_id
1 'polypeptide(L)'
;VIFSCYRFRPEVKEFAEKLVWGTSHFLLPFNSLIKKYAQNWTLDRIAMVDRNILRFAIYELLFLKNIPPIVSINEAVEIAKRYGMEESGKFINGILDKIRKERSPGGPLRWDYLKNSLQKDLYLKELSKIKKGEKLWLVGGCLRNLLLGKEKKDLDLITEDPHFKVAELFAHRMRVNLITLAPALRRITFPEGTIIDFTLKRSPSLKEDLLGRDFTINALALDLDSLDLPSLFLIDPDTGLEDLVNKRIKLLRKKSFEEDPLRMLRVFRLASQLNFDIEDKVTCFVRQKSSLIKKVAKERVRDELFLLFKNPLSHKYLDNSSAKTLLGEIFGQNPNLKNLKRLETILSNKKIIGKELKKKITLHLAQGKDKSWIRRYLLKLIALILSPSQEKPALSFMGKELKLGREKLKIMKRIEEFYPPLEKIMKNQKEPLAPVQFLTQAKEETVEISLLFLIIHPDEQTPSSPLVHLLEEYFQKSDLILHPSRLITGKELINLLNIPIGPQVSYLLDKIHQAQIRQEVKTKEE
;
A
#
# COMPACT_ATOMS: atom_id res chain seq x y z
N VAL A 1 -48.10 -19.63 18.67
CA VAL A 1 -48.63 -21.01 18.48
C VAL A 1 -47.66 -22.09 18.97
N ILE A 2 -46.37 -22.09 18.62
CA ILE A 2 -45.44 -23.16 19.07
C ILE A 2 -45.24 -23.17 20.61
N PHE A 3 -44.97 -22.02 21.23
CA PHE A 3 -44.77 -21.93 22.69
C PHE A 3 -46.05 -22.04 23.53
N SER A 4 -47.23 -22.09 22.90
CA SER A 4 -48.51 -22.28 23.60
C SER A 4 -48.90 -23.75 23.74
N CYS A 5 -48.23 -24.67 23.05
CA CYS A 5 -48.55 -26.09 23.08
C CYS A 5 -47.85 -26.87 24.20
N TYR A 6 -46.90 -26.26 24.91
CA TYR A 6 -46.07 -26.91 25.93
C TYR A 6 -45.85 -25.98 27.14
N ARG A 7 -45.78 -26.55 28.36
CA ARG A 7 -45.42 -25.82 29.58
C ARG A 7 -43.90 -25.83 29.76
N PHE A 8 -43.28 -24.68 29.53
CA PHE A 8 -41.86 -24.45 29.79
C PHE A 8 -41.66 -23.64 31.08
N ARG A 9 -40.50 -23.79 31.73
CA ARG A 9 -40.08 -22.84 32.75
C ARG A 9 -39.94 -21.44 32.12
N PRO A 10 -40.27 -20.35 32.83
CA PRO A 10 -40.25 -18.99 32.27
C PRO A 10 -38.92 -18.63 31.60
N GLU A 11 -37.79 -18.99 32.22
CA GLU A 11 -36.45 -18.69 31.73
C GLU A 11 -36.13 -19.41 30.42
N VAL A 12 -36.61 -20.65 30.28
CA VAL A 12 -36.45 -21.45 29.06
C VAL A 12 -37.28 -20.86 27.93
N LYS A 13 -38.51 -20.43 28.22
CA LYS A 13 -39.37 -19.78 27.24
C LYS A 13 -38.75 -18.47 26.75
N GLU A 14 -38.29 -17.63 27.66
CA GLU A 14 -37.65 -16.35 27.33
C GLU A 14 -36.39 -16.55 26.47
N PHE A 15 -35.53 -17.50 26.84
CA PHE A 15 -34.34 -17.83 26.07
C PHE A 15 -34.67 -18.36 24.67
N ALA A 16 -35.63 -19.28 24.56
CA ALA A 16 -36.04 -19.85 23.28
C ALA A 16 -36.70 -18.79 22.37
N GLU A 17 -37.54 -17.92 22.92
CA GLU A 17 -38.12 -16.79 22.17
C GLU A 17 -37.03 -15.86 21.66
N LYS A 18 -36.05 -15.52 22.51
CA LYS A 18 -34.90 -14.69 22.11
C LYS A 18 -34.11 -15.33 20.97
N LEU A 19 -33.85 -16.64 21.02
CA LEU A 19 -33.17 -17.37 19.95
C LEU A 19 -33.96 -17.36 18.65
N VAL A 20 -35.26 -17.67 18.70
CA VAL A 20 -36.11 -17.74 17.51
C VAL A 20 -36.25 -16.39 16.85
N TRP A 21 -36.62 -15.36 17.61
CA TRP A 21 -36.81 -14.00 17.07
C TRP A 21 -35.50 -13.39 16.61
N GLY A 22 -34.45 -13.52 17.42
CA GLY A 22 -33.12 -13.07 17.07
C GLY A 22 -32.60 -13.73 15.79
N THR A 23 -32.81 -15.03 15.63
CA THR A 23 -32.40 -15.76 14.43
C THR A 23 -33.22 -15.39 13.21
N SER A 24 -34.53 -15.24 13.37
CA SER A 24 -35.45 -14.84 12.29
C SER A 24 -35.06 -13.49 11.69
N HIS A 25 -34.67 -12.53 12.52
CA HIS A 25 -34.27 -11.19 12.09
C HIS A 25 -33.01 -11.18 11.20
N PHE A 26 -32.08 -12.13 11.40
CA PHE A 26 -30.79 -12.20 10.70
C PHE A 26 -30.65 -13.39 9.74
N LEU A 27 -31.77 -13.95 9.26
CA LEU A 27 -31.77 -15.14 8.40
C LEU A 27 -30.88 -14.99 7.15
N LEU A 28 -31.00 -13.86 6.44
CA LEU A 28 -30.24 -13.64 5.19
C LEU A 28 -28.72 -13.54 5.44
N PRO A 29 -28.24 -12.75 6.42
CA PRO A 29 -26.83 -12.77 6.83
C PRO A 29 -26.33 -14.15 7.26
N PHE A 30 -27.10 -14.89 8.08
CA PHE A 30 -26.68 -16.20 8.55
C PHE A 30 -26.61 -17.24 7.44
N ASN A 31 -27.58 -17.22 6.53
CA ASN A 31 -27.56 -18.04 5.32
C ASN A 31 -26.29 -17.75 4.49
N SER A 32 -25.96 -16.48 4.30
CA SER A 32 -24.76 -16.08 3.57
C SER A 32 -23.48 -16.60 4.25
N LEU A 33 -23.42 -16.53 5.58
CA LEU A 33 -22.30 -17.03 6.38
C LEU A 33 -22.17 -18.55 6.31
N ILE A 34 -23.29 -19.28 6.42
CA ILE A 34 -23.31 -20.75 6.29
C ILE A 34 -22.82 -21.16 4.91
N LYS A 35 -23.36 -20.53 3.85
CA LYS A 35 -23.00 -20.83 2.46
C LYS A 35 -21.51 -20.57 2.18
N LYS A 36 -20.92 -19.56 2.82
CA LYS A 36 -19.49 -19.26 2.71
C LYS A 36 -18.61 -20.42 3.18
N TYR A 37 -18.95 -21.07 4.30
CA TYR A 37 -18.11 -22.12 4.88
C TYR A 37 -18.51 -23.54 4.52
N ALA A 38 -19.73 -23.74 4.04
CA ALA A 38 -20.24 -25.01 3.53
C ALA A 38 -19.74 -25.28 2.09
N GLN A 39 -18.40 -25.30 1.90
CA GLN A 39 -17.75 -25.55 0.60
C GLN A 39 -18.41 -26.75 -0.10
N ASN A 40 -18.83 -26.58 -1.36
CA ASN A 40 -19.54 -27.55 -2.23
C ASN A 40 -21.02 -27.85 -1.92
N TRP A 41 -21.62 -27.22 -0.91
CA TRP A 41 -23.05 -27.38 -0.62
C TRP A 41 -23.84 -26.12 -0.97
N THR A 42 -24.95 -26.28 -1.69
CA THR A 42 -25.97 -25.23 -1.72
C THR A 42 -26.76 -25.28 -0.43
N LEU A 43 -27.24 -24.13 0.03
CA LEU A 43 -28.01 -24.00 1.28
C LEU A 43 -29.27 -24.89 1.32
N ASP A 44 -29.80 -25.21 0.14
CA ASP A 44 -30.98 -26.05 -0.05
C ASP A 44 -30.65 -27.55 0.02
N ARG A 45 -29.38 -27.92 -0.16
CA ARG A 45 -28.90 -29.30 0.01
C ARG A 45 -28.54 -29.64 1.45
N ILE A 46 -28.40 -28.63 2.32
CA ILE A 46 -28.19 -28.84 3.75
C ILE A 46 -29.52 -29.25 4.37
N ALA A 47 -29.52 -30.35 5.15
CA ALA A 47 -30.70 -30.83 5.85
C ALA A 47 -31.37 -29.69 6.65
N MET A 48 -32.70 -29.63 6.63
CA MET A 48 -33.46 -28.54 7.25
C MET A 48 -33.13 -28.38 8.74
N VAL A 49 -32.96 -29.51 9.44
CA VAL A 49 -32.56 -29.57 10.85
C VAL A 49 -31.17 -28.93 11.03
N ASP A 50 -30.15 -29.43 10.32
CA ASP A 50 -28.78 -28.92 10.41
C ASP A 50 -28.68 -27.43 10.10
N ARG A 51 -29.40 -26.98 9.06
CA ARG A 51 -29.46 -25.58 8.68
C ARG A 51 -30.02 -24.69 9.79
N ASN A 52 -31.05 -25.15 10.49
CA ASN A 52 -31.63 -24.38 11.60
C ASN A 52 -30.76 -24.43 12.86
N ILE A 53 -30.11 -25.56 13.15
CA ILE A 53 -29.11 -25.66 14.22
C ILE A 53 -27.97 -24.66 13.99
N LEU A 54 -27.43 -24.61 12.77
CA LEU A 54 -26.39 -23.64 12.40
C LEU A 54 -26.86 -22.20 12.60
N ARG A 55 -28.08 -21.87 12.18
CA ARG A 55 -28.64 -20.51 12.33
C ARG A 55 -28.76 -20.09 13.80
N PHE A 56 -29.26 -20.97 14.68
CA PHE A 56 -29.35 -20.71 16.12
C PHE A 56 -27.96 -20.55 16.73
N ALA A 57 -27.05 -21.49 16.46
CA ALA A 57 -25.69 -21.44 16.98
C ALA A 57 -24.94 -20.17 16.54
N ILE A 58 -25.12 -19.72 15.28
CA ILE A 58 -24.54 -18.47 14.79
C ILE A 58 -25.10 -17.25 15.54
N TYR A 59 -26.41 -17.23 15.83
CA TYR A 59 -26.99 -16.16 16.63
C TYR A 59 -26.37 -16.12 18.03
N GLU A 60 -26.27 -17.26 18.71
CA GLU A 60 -25.63 -17.34 20.01
C GLU A 60 -24.19 -16.82 19.97
N LEU A 61 -23.40 -17.34 19.03
CA LEU A 61 -21.99 -17.01 18.85
C LEU A 61 -21.74 -15.51 18.63
N LEU A 62 -22.63 -14.83 17.90
CA LEU A 62 -22.40 -13.45 17.48
C LEU A 62 -23.08 -12.41 18.39
N PHE A 63 -24.17 -12.78 19.08
CA PHE A 63 -25.01 -11.81 19.79
C PHE A 63 -25.11 -12.09 21.30
N LEU A 64 -24.93 -13.33 21.76
CA LEU A 64 -25.09 -13.70 23.17
C LEU A 64 -23.74 -13.75 23.88
N LYS A 65 -23.22 -12.59 24.27
CA LYS A 65 -21.90 -12.45 24.92
C LYS A 65 -21.76 -13.16 26.27
N ASN A 66 -22.88 -13.46 26.92
CA ASN A 66 -22.91 -14.18 28.19
C ASN A 66 -22.69 -15.69 28.04
N ILE A 67 -22.68 -16.22 26.81
CA ILE A 67 -22.48 -17.64 26.53
C ILE A 67 -21.10 -17.82 25.90
N PRO A 68 -20.23 -18.68 26.47
CA PRO A 68 -18.93 -18.96 25.88
C PRO A 68 -19.08 -19.60 24.49
N PRO A 69 -18.34 -19.12 23.46
CA PRO A 69 -18.49 -19.64 22.09
C PRO A 69 -18.29 -21.15 21.93
N ILE A 70 -17.42 -21.77 22.74
CA ILE A 70 -17.18 -23.22 22.71
C ILE A 70 -18.44 -23.98 23.18
N VAL A 71 -19.15 -23.44 24.17
CA VAL A 71 -20.38 -24.07 24.71
C VAL A 71 -21.47 -24.08 23.63
N SER A 72 -21.74 -22.94 22.97
CA SER A 72 -22.73 -22.89 21.89
C SER A 72 -22.41 -23.85 20.73
N ILE A 73 -21.12 -24.11 20.44
CA ILE A 73 -20.71 -25.09 19.42
C ILE A 73 -20.99 -26.51 19.90
N ASN A 74 -20.58 -26.85 21.12
CA ASN A 74 -20.79 -28.18 21.68
C ASN A 74 -22.28 -28.53 21.74
N GLU A 75 -23.12 -27.61 22.21
CA GLU A 75 -24.57 -27.79 22.25
C GLU A 75 -25.16 -28.01 20.85
N ALA A 76 -24.74 -27.21 19.86
CA ALA A 76 -25.18 -27.39 18.47
C ALA A 76 -24.79 -28.77 17.92
N VAL A 77 -23.59 -29.27 18.24
CA VAL A 77 -23.11 -30.59 17.83
C VAL A 77 -23.89 -31.71 18.49
N GLU A 78 -24.23 -31.60 19.77
CA GLU A 78 -25.03 -32.61 20.48
C GLU A 78 -26.48 -32.66 19.94
N ILE A 79 -27.09 -31.51 19.67
CA ILE A 79 -28.40 -31.44 19.02
C ILE A 79 -28.34 -32.09 17.63
N ALA A 80 -27.26 -31.85 16.88
CA ALA A 80 -27.06 -32.44 15.56
C ALA A 80 -26.89 -33.97 15.60
N LYS A 81 -26.18 -34.51 16.59
CA LYS A 81 -26.05 -35.96 16.77
C LYS A 81 -27.39 -36.62 17.11
N ARG A 82 -28.26 -35.90 17.83
CA ARG A 82 -29.55 -36.43 18.28
C ARG A 82 -30.64 -36.40 17.21
N TYR A 83 -30.66 -35.36 16.38
CA TYR A 83 -31.75 -35.08 15.44
C TYR A 83 -31.33 -35.02 13.96
N GLY A 84 -30.02 -35.05 13.68
CA GLY A 84 -29.45 -35.02 12.34
C GLY A 84 -29.05 -36.41 11.83
N MET A 85 -28.25 -36.42 10.78
CA MET A 85 -27.65 -37.63 10.19
C MET A 85 -26.30 -37.95 10.86
N GLU A 86 -25.74 -39.13 10.58
CA GLU A 86 -24.48 -39.61 11.19
C GLU A 86 -23.31 -38.61 11.06
N GLU A 87 -23.23 -37.89 9.94
CA GLU A 87 -22.16 -36.91 9.67
C GLU A 87 -22.52 -35.45 10.08
N SER A 88 -23.76 -35.18 10.54
CA SER A 88 -24.24 -33.82 10.84
C SER A 88 -23.43 -33.15 11.96
N GLY A 89 -23.04 -33.91 13.00
CA GLY A 89 -22.23 -33.38 14.11
C GLY A 89 -20.87 -32.85 13.65
N LYS A 90 -20.14 -33.61 12.83
CA LYS A 90 -18.82 -33.19 12.29
C LYS A 90 -18.98 -31.99 11.36
N PHE A 91 -19.99 -32.01 10.50
CA PHE A 91 -20.30 -30.93 9.57
C PHE A 91 -20.58 -29.60 10.28
N ILE A 92 -21.47 -29.62 11.28
CA ILE A 92 -21.84 -28.44 12.06
C ILE A 92 -20.64 -27.92 12.85
N ASN A 93 -19.89 -28.80 13.51
CA ASN A 93 -18.68 -28.42 14.22
C ASN A 93 -17.69 -27.69 13.30
N GLY A 94 -17.44 -28.25 12.11
CA GLY A 94 -16.50 -27.68 11.13
C GLY A 94 -16.89 -26.28 10.65
N ILE A 95 -18.19 -26.01 10.43
CA ILE A 95 -18.67 -24.68 10.04
C ILE A 95 -18.55 -23.68 11.19
N LEU A 96 -19.05 -24.04 12.37
CA LEU A 96 -19.08 -23.13 13.51
C LEU A 96 -17.66 -22.82 14.03
N ASP A 97 -16.74 -23.78 14.00
CA ASP A 97 -15.34 -23.55 14.34
C ASP A 97 -14.67 -22.53 13.40
N LYS A 98 -14.96 -22.60 12.09
CA LYS A 98 -14.45 -21.62 11.11
C LYS A 98 -15.00 -20.22 11.40
N ILE A 99 -16.30 -20.11 11.67
CA ILE A 99 -16.95 -18.84 12.03
C ILE A 99 -16.33 -18.28 13.33
N ARG A 100 -16.20 -19.10 14.37
CA ARG A 100 -15.61 -18.70 15.65
C ARG A 100 -14.18 -18.21 15.48
N LYS A 101 -13.34 -18.94 14.72
CA LYS A 101 -11.94 -18.55 14.47
C LYS A 101 -11.82 -17.24 13.70
N GLU A 102 -12.70 -17.00 12.72
CA GLU A 102 -12.72 -15.72 11.98
C GLU A 102 -13.18 -14.55 12.86
N ARG A 103 -14.14 -14.80 13.76
CA ARG A 103 -14.83 -13.77 14.56
C ARG A 103 -14.26 -13.59 15.98
N SER A 104 -13.26 -14.37 16.38
CA SER A 104 -12.75 -14.36 17.76
C SER A 104 -12.04 -13.04 18.11
N PRO A 105 -12.20 -12.54 19.35
CA PRO A 105 -11.37 -11.47 19.88
C PRO A 105 -9.91 -11.93 19.86
N GLY A 106 -9.02 -11.14 19.26
CA GLY A 106 -7.61 -11.55 19.09
C GLY A 106 -7.32 -12.40 17.86
N GLY A 107 -8.34 -12.81 17.09
CA GLY A 107 -8.21 -13.56 15.85
C GLY A 107 -7.47 -12.82 14.73
N PRO A 108 -7.31 -13.48 13.56
CA PRO A 108 -6.58 -12.93 12.42
C PRO A 108 -7.23 -11.66 11.85
N LEU A 109 -8.54 -11.48 12.04
CA LEU A 109 -9.30 -10.31 11.63
C LEU A 109 -9.80 -9.52 12.86
N ARG A 110 -9.66 -8.19 12.81
CA ARG A 110 -10.02 -7.26 13.87
C ARG A 110 -11.45 -6.72 13.69
N TRP A 111 -12.45 -7.57 13.86
CA TRP A 111 -13.87 -7.21 13.69
C TRP A 111 -14.33 -6.08 14.63
N ASP A 112 -13.89 -6.09 15.89
CA ASP A 112 -14.23 -5.03 16.84
C ASP A 112 -13.61 -3.68 16.44
N TYR A 113 -12.37 -3.70 15.93
CA TYR A 113 -11.72 -2.49 15.43
C TYR A 113 -12.43 -1.95 14.20
N LEU A 114 -12.80 -2.82 13.24
CA LEU A 114 -13.62 -2.45 12.08
C LEU A 114 -14.92 -1.77 12.54
N LYS A 115 -15.68 -2.43 13.41
CA LYS A 115 -16.96 -1.91 13.91
C LYS A 115 -16.79 -0.55 14.58
N ASN A 116 -15.89 -0.46 15.56
CA ASN A 116 -15.67 0.78 16.31
C ASN A 116 -15.18 1.92 15.41
N SER A 117 -14.34 1.63 14.42
CA SER A 117 -13.83 2.64 13.48
C SER A 117 -14.93 3.16 12.57
N LEU A 118 -15.75 2.27 12.01
CA LEU A 118 -16.83 2.67 11.11
C LEU A 118 -17.97 3.39 11.85
N GLN A 119 -18.33 2.93 13.06
CA GLN A 119 -19.38 3.57 13.86
C GLN A 119 -18.94 4.92 14.43
N LYS A 120 -17.65 5.17 14.61
CA LYS A 120 -17.13 6.49 15.01
C LYS A 120 -16.95 7.44 13.84
N ASP A 121 -17.04 6.94 12.60
CA ASP A 121 -16.76 7.74 11.41
C ASP A 121 -17.86 8.78 11.14
N LEU A 122 -17.48 10.06 11.15
CA LEU A 122 -18.41 11.17 10.96
C LEU A 122 -19.03 11.17 9.56
N TYR A 123 -18.25 10.86 8.52
CA TYR A 123 -18.75 10.88 7.15
C TYR A 123 -19.77 9.77 6.90
N LEU A 124 -19.49 8.55 7.37
CA LEU A 124 -20.42 7.43 7.22
C LEU A 124 -21.73 7.66 8.00
N LYS A 125 -21.66 8.27 9.19
CA LYS A 125 -22.84 8.66 9.97
C LYS A 125 -23.71 9.68 9.24
N GLU A 126 -23.12 10.71 8.67
CA GLU A 126 -23.88 11.71 7.91
C GLU A 126 -24.45 11.09 6.62
N LEU A 127 -23.71 10.24 5.92
CA LEU A 127 -24.23 9.52 4.75
C LEU A 127 -25.42 8.61 5.09
N SER A 128 -25.35 7.89 6.21
CA SER A 128 -26.45 7.04 6.69
C SER A 128 -27.73 7.84 6.93
N LYS A 129 -27.62 9.07 7.46
CA LYS A 129 -28.77 9.98 7.65
C LYS A 129 -29.34 10.52 6.33
N ILE A 130 -28.47 10.87 5.37
CA ILE A 130 -28.88 11.55 4.13
C ILE A 130 -29.50 10.58 3.12
N LYS A 131 -29.09 9.30 3.10
CA LYS A 131 -29.46 8.38 2.02
C LYS A 131 -30.96 8.11 1.89
N LYS A 132 -31.80 8.42 2.89
CA LYS A 132 -33.29 8.34 2.83
C LYS A 132 -33.84 7.04 2.18
N GLY A 133 -33.22 5.90 2.49
CA GLY A 133 -33.63 4.59 1.95
C GLY A 133 -32.86 4.11 0.72
N GLU A 134 -32.08 4.98 0.07
CA GLU A 134 -31.17 4.58 -1.01
C GLU A 134 -30.13 3.55 -0.52
N LYS A 135 -29.79 2.61 -1.39
CA LYS A 135 -28.76 1.60 -1.11
C LYS A 135 -27.37 2.16 -1.41
N LEU A 136 -26.50 2.08 -0.40
CA LEU A 136 -25.14 2.57 -0.46
C LEU A 136 -24.21 1.55 0.23
N TRP A 137 -23.19 1.10 -0.48
CA TRP A 137 -22.24 0.12 0.05
C TRP A 137 -20.84 0.71 0.16
N LEU A 138 -20.22 0.57 1.32
CA LEU A 138 -18.80 0.80 1.50
C LEU A 138 -18.02 -0.39 0.98
N VAL A 139 -17.03 -0.17 0.12
CA VAL A 139 -16.30 -1.25 -0.53
C VAL A 139 -14.78 -1.07 -0.47
N GLY A 140 -14.06 -2.14 -0.82
CA GLY A 140 -12.67 -2.01 -1.23
C GLY A 140 -11.64 -1.99 -0.09
N GLY A 141 -10.59 -1.21 -0.30
CA GLY A 141 -9.38 -1.25 0.53
C GLY A 141 -9.58 -0.74 1.96
N CYS A 142 -10.60 0.08 2.21
CA CYS A 142 -10.94 0.59 3.53
C CYS A 142 -11.33 -0.56 4.48
N LEU A 143 -12.31 -1.39 4.08
CA LEU A 143 -12.77 -2.54 4.88
C LEU A 143 -11.63 -3.50 5.19
N ARG A 144 -10.82 -3.82 4.17
CA ARG A 144 -9.63 -4.68 4.29
C ARG A 144 -8.64 -4.14 5.32
N ASN A 145 -8.29 -2.85 5.24
CA ASN A 145 -7.31 -2.26 6.16
C ASN A 145 -7.81 -2.27 7.60
N LEU A 146 -9.07 -1.90 7.81
CA LEU A 146 -9.70 -1.92 9.12
C LEU A 146 -9.77 -3.34 9.71
N LEU A 147 -10.11 -4.34 8.90
CA LEU A 147 -10.04 -5.75 9.32
C LEU A 147 -8.63 -6.19 9.72
N LEU A 148 -7.58 -5.59 9.15
CA LEU A 148 -6.18 -5.85 9.53
C LEU A 148 -5.69 -4.95 10.67
N GLY A 149 -6.55 -4.14 11.28
CA GLY A 149 -6.18 -3.19 12.35
C GLY A 149 -5.31 -2.03 11.88
N LYS A 150 -5.34 -1.71 10.57
CA LYS A 150 -4.60 -0.59 9.98
C LYS A 150 -5.51 0.64 9.88
N GLU A 151 -4.89 1.81 9.74
CA GLU A 151 -5.59 3.07 9.56
C GLU A 151 -6.56 3.04 8.36
N LYS A 152 -7.67 3.75 8.55
CA LYS A 152 -8.66 4.02 7.52
C LYS A 152 -7.99 4.78 6.35
N LYS A 153 -8.32 4.38 5.12
CA LYS A 153 -7.95 5.10 3.89
C LYS A 153 -9.19 5.77 3.29
N ASP A 154 -9.02 6.32 2.10
CA ASP A 154 -10.10 6.81 1.24
C ASP A 154 -11.31 5.87 1.24
N LEU A 155 -12.50 6.47 1.24
CA LEU A 155 -13.76 5.76 1.24
C LEU A 155 -14.24 5.53 -0.19
N ASP A 156 -14.39 4.28 -0.58
CA ASP A 156 -15.01 3.90 -1.85
C ASP A 156 -16.46 3.47 -1.58
N LEU A 157 -17.42 4.16 -2.16
CA LEU A 157 -18.84 3.88 -2.03
C LEU A 157 -19.44 3.48 -3.38
N ILE A 158 -20.30 2.46 -3.38
CA ILE A 158 -21.11 2.07 -4.54
C ILE A 158 -22.55 2.53 -4.31
N THR A 159 -23.12 3.22 -5.29
CA THR A 159 -24.52 3.66 -5.31
C THR A 159 -25.27 3.08 -6.51
N GLU A 160 -26.59 2.93 -6.38
CA GLU A 160 -27.49 2.58 -7.49
C GLU A 160 -28.08 3.82 -8.18
N ASP A 161 -27.95 5.01 -7.58
CA ASP A 161 -28.51 6.24 -8.11
C ASP A 161 -27.62 6.83 -9.22
N PRO A 162 -28.07 6.83 -10.49
CA PRO A 162 -27.29 7.38 -11.60
C PRO A 162 -27.10 8.89 -11.52
N HIS A 163 -27.93 9.59 -10.73
CA HIS A 163 -27.84 11.03 -10.53
C HIS A 163 -26.95 11.42 -9.34
N PHE A 164 -26.45 10.46 -8.55
CA PHE A 164 -25.59 10.72 -7.40
C PHE A 164 -26.19 11.72 -6.39
N LYS A 165 -27.53 11.77 -6.22
CA LYS A 165 -28.24 12.73 -5.34
C LYS A 165 -27.71 12.68 -3.91
N VAL A 166 -27.43 11.49 -3.39
CA VAL A 166 -26.86 11.32 -2.04
C VAL A 166 -25.48 11.98 -1.95
N ALA A 167 -24.64 11.86 -2.99
CA ALA A 167 -23.32 12.47 -3.02
C ALA A 167 -23.42 14.00 -3.14
N GLU A 168 -24.34 14.52 -3.94
CA GLU A 168 -24.61 15.95 -4.08
C GLU A 168 -25.11 16.57 -2.78
N LEU A 169 -26.12 15.95 -2.15
CA LEU A 169 -26.65 16.39 -0.85
C LEU A 169 -25.59 16.35 0.24
N PHE A 170 -24.77 15.29 0.26
CA PHE A 170 -23.67 15.16 1.21
C PHE A 170 -22.59 16.24 0.98
N ALA A 171 -22.20 16.49 -0.27
CA ALA A 171 -21.24 17.53 -0.62
C ALA A 171 -21.74 18.92 -0.20
N HIS A 172 -23.01 19.24 -0.49
CA HIS A 172 -23.64 20.50 -0.08
C HIS A 172 -23.65 20.67 1.45
N ARG A 173 -24.05 19.63 2.19
CA ARG A 173 -24.10 19.67 3.67
C ARG A 173 -22.72 19.83 4.30
N MET A 174 -21.70 19.18 3.72
CA MET A 174 -20.31 19.27 4.16
C MET A 174 -19.58 20.51 3.61
N ARG A 175 -20.24 21.33 2.79
CA ARG A 175 -19.68 22.53 2.12
C ARG A 175 -18.40 22.24 1.33
N VAL A 176 -18.40 21.13 0.61
CA VAL A 176 -17.29 20.68 -0.25
C VAL A 176 -17.78 20.49 -1.68
N ASN A 177 -16.86 20.59 -2.65
CA ASN A 177 -17.20 20.43 -4.05
C ASN A 177 -17.23 18.94 -4.45
N LEU A 178 -18.26 18.57 -5.20
CA LEU A 178 -18.35 17.26 -5.87
C LEU A 178 -17.67 17.36 -7.24
N ILE A 179 -16.59 16.61 -7.44
CA ILE A 179 -15.81 16.60 -8.69
C ILE A 179 -16.29 15.44 -9.56
N THR A 180 -16.64 15.72 -10.81
CA THR A 180 -16.98 14.70 -11.80
C THR A 180 -15.72 14.22 -12.52
N LEU A 181 -15.27 12.99 -12.23
CA LEU A 181 -14.07 12.40 -12.84
C LEU A 181 -14.39 11.57 -14.08
N ALA A 182 -15.52 10.87 -14.07
CA ALA A 182 -16.00 10.05 -15.18
C ALA A 182 -17.53 9.95 -15.12
N PRO A 183 -18.23 9.49 -16.18
CA PRO A 183 -19.69 9.36 -16.17
C PRO A 183 -20.22 8.61 -14.94
N ALA A 184 -19.58 7.50 -14.58
CA ALA A 184 -19.93 6.63 -13.46
C ALA A 184 -19.13 6.87 -12.16
N LEU A 185 -18.35 7.96 -12.06
CA LEU A 185 -17.49 8.25 -10.90
C LEU A 185 -17.58 9.72 -10.49
N ARG A 186 -17.91 9.94 -9.21
CA ARG A 186 -17.84 11.25 -8.54
C ARG A 186 -16.87 11.18 -7.37
N ARG A 187 -16.12 12.25 -7.14
CA ARG A 187 -15.13 12.35 -6.06
C ARG A 187 -15.40 13.57 -5.20
N ILE A 188 -15.35 13.38 -3.90
CA ILE A 188 -15.29 14.46 -2.92
C ILE A 188 -13.89 14.44 -2.31
N THR A 189 -13.25 15.60 -2.25
CA THR A 189 -11.94 15.76 -1.62
C THR A 189 -12.06 16.78 -0.51
N PHE A 190 -11.66 16.37 0.69
CA PHE A 190 -11.70 17.22 1.88
C PHE A 190 -10.35 17.95 2.07
N PRO A 191 -10.34 19.16 2.68
CA PRO A 191 -9.12 19.92 2.95
C PRO A 191 -8.07 19.15 3.77
N GLU A 192 -8.53 18.30 4.70
CA GLU A 192 -7.71 17.41 5.52
C GLU A 192 -7.05 16.26 4.73
N GLY A 193 -7.40 16.09 3.46
CA GLY A 193 -6.83 15.11 2.54
C GLY A 193 -7.63 13.80 2.42
N THR A 194 -8.73 13.65 3.15
CA THR A 194 -9.67 12.51 2.98
C THR A 194 -10.33 12.58 1.62
N ILE A 195 -10.40 11.44 0.92
CA ILE A 195 -11.11 11.32 -0.35
C ILE A 195 -12.28 10.34 -0.19
N ILE A 196 -13.43 10.71 -0.76
CA ILE A 196 -14.60 9.84 -0.86
C ILE A 196 -15.01 9.73 -2.32
N ASP A 197 -14.96 8.50 -2.85
CA ASP A 197 -15.33 8.18 -4.21
C ASP A 197 -16.69 7.49 -4.25
N PHE A 198 -17.60 8.02 -5.06
CA PHE A 198 -18.91 7.43 -5.35
C PHE A 198 -18.87 6.84 -6.75
N THR A 199 -19.02 5.51 -6.83
CA THR A 199 -19.05 4.77 -8.08
C THR A 199 -20.46 4.26 -8.35
N LEU A 200 -20.97 4.48 -9.55
CA LEU A 200 -22.25 3.90 -9.97
C LEU A 200 -22.10 2.40 -10.22
N LYS A 201 -23.01 1.60 -9.66
CA LYS A 201 -23.07 0.15 -9.84
C LYS A 201 -23.18 -0.20 -11.34
N ARG A 202 -22.28 -1.03 -11.86
CA ARG A 202 -22.22 -1.36 -13.30
C ARG A 202 -23.02 -2.60 -13.68
N SER A 203 -23.30 -3.46 -12.71
CA SER A 203 -23.97 -4.73 -12.90
C SER A 203 -25.34 -4.75 -12.22
N PRO A 204 -26.29 -5.60 -12.69
CA PRO A 204 -27.59 -5.75 -12.04
C PRO A 204 -27.45 -6.14 -10.56
N SER A 205 -26.53 -7.07 -10.27
CA SER A 205 -26.24 -7.50 -8.90
C SER A 205 -24.96 -6.86 -8.36
N LEU A 206 -24.97 -6.46 -7.08
CA LEU A 206 -23.76 -6.00 -6.39
C LEU A 206 -22.67 -7.07 -6.41
N LYS A 207 -23.06 -8.35 -6.32
CA LYS A 207 -22.14 -9.48 -6.34
C LYS A 207 -21.32 -9.49 -7.64
N GLU A 208 -21.96 -9.31 -8.80
CA GLU A 208 -21.26 -9.23 -10.08
C GLU A 208 -20.33 -8.02 -10.18
N ASP A 209 -20.74 -6.86 -9.65
CA ASP A 209 -19.89 -5.67 -9.63
C ASP A 209 -18.62 -5.91 -8.80
N LEU A 210 -18.76 -6.54 -7.63
CA LEU A 210 -17.63 -6.91 -6.77
C LEU A 210 -16.72 -7.96 -7.43
N LEU A 211 -17.28 -8.95 -8.13
CA LEU A 211 -16.50 -9.91 -8.93
C LEU A 211 -15.73 -9.22 -10.06
N GLY A 212 -16.17 -8.03 -10.49
CA GLY A 212 -15.50 -7.17 -11.46
C GLY A 212 -14.19 -6.53 -11.00
N ARG A 213 -13.92 -6.59 -9.69
CA ARG A 213 -12.76 -5.94 -9.05
C ARG A 213 -11.48 -6.76 -9.20
N ASP A 214 -10.40 -6.20 -8.67
CA ASP A 214 -9.04 -6.70 -8.88
C ASP A 214 -8.77 -8.02 -8.14
N PHE A 215 -8.93 -8.03 -6.81
CA PHE A 215 -8.57 -9.14 -5.93
C PHE A 215 -9.68 -9.46 -4.94
N THR A 216 -9.73 -10.71 -4.49
CA THR A 216 -10.74 -11.21 -3.52
C THR A 216 -10.76 -10.34 -2.25
N ILE A 217 -9.58 -10.01 -1.71
CA ILE A 217 -9.40 -9.18 -0.50
C ILE A 217 -9.88 -7.73 -0.64
N ASN A 218 -10.12 -7.26 -1.87
CA ASN A 218 -10.64 -5.91 -2.16
C ASN A 218 -12.09 -5.95 -2.68
N ALA A 219 -12.67 -7.15 -2.82
CA ALA A 219 -14.02 -7.36 -3.28
C ALA A 219 -15.01 -7.48 -2.11
N LEU A 220 -14.65 -6.94 -0.95
CA LEU A 220 -15.51 -6.89 0.23
C LEU A 220 -16.40 -5.66 0.17
N ALA A 221 -17.65 -5.81 0.60
CA ALA A 221 -18.60 -4.72 0.75
C ALA A 221 -19.34 -4.77 2.10
N LEU A 222 -19.76 -3.61 2.59
CA LEU A 222 -20.61 -3.44 3.74
C LEU A 222 -21.80 -2.57 3.33
N ASP A 223 -23.02 -3.06 3.57
CA ASP A 223 -24.22 -2.23 3.46
C ASP A 223 -24.24 -1.22 4.61
N LEU A 224 -24.37 0.07 4.30
CA LEU A 224 -24.42 1.11 5.34
C LEU A 224 -25.65 0.97 6.25
N ASP A 225 -26.72 0.31 5.81
CA ASP A 225 -27.87 -0.02 6.68
C ASP A 225 -27.46 -0.95 7.83
N SER A 226 -26.37 -1.71 7.66
CA SER A 226 -25.88 -2.65 8.66
C SER A 226 -24.92 -2.02 9.66
N LEU A 227 -24.64 -0.71 9.56
CA LEU A 227 -23.60 -0.04 10.36
C LEU A 227 -23.91 -0.04 11.86
N ASP A 228 -25.19 0.09 12.23
CA ASP A 228 -25.64 0.18 13.62
C ASP A 228 -25.91 -1.19 14.26
N LEU A 229 -25.75 -2.29 13.50
CA LEU A 229 -26.00 -3.63 14.00
C LEU A 229 -25.00 -4.03 15.11
N PRO A 230 -25.40 -4.93 16.03
CA PRO A 230 -24.51 -5.43 17.07
C PRO A 230 -23.29 -6.15 16.49
N SER A 231 -23.47 -6.82 15.35
CA SER A 231 -22.43 -7.52 14.60
C SER A 231 -22.50 -7.11 13.13
N LEU A 232 -21.34 -6.83 12.53
CA LEU A 232 -21.26 -6.45 11.12
C LEU A 232 -21.22 -7.67 10.20
N PHE A 233 -21.95 -7.62 9.10
CA PHE A 233 -21.93 -8.62 8.04
C PHE A 233 -21.37 -8.01 6.77
N LEU A 234 -20.25 -8.56 6.30
CA LEU A 234 -19.66 -8.17 5.03
C LEU A 234 -20.16 -9.08 3.92
N ILE A 235 -20.42 -8.47 2.78
CA ILE A 235 -20.68 -9.16 1.52
C ILE A 235 -19.33 -9.53 0.93
N ASP A 236 -19.07 -10.84 0.87
CA ASP A 236 -17.87 -11.44 0.27
C ASP A 236 -18.34 -12.33 -0.89
N PRO A 237 -18.14 -11.91 -2.15
CA PRO A 237 -18.67 -12.64 -3.31
C PRO A 237 -17.93 -13.95 -3.60
N ASP A 238 -16.70 -14.10 -3.11
CA ASP A 238 -15.81 -15.25 -3.29
C ASP A 238 -15.19 -15.65 -1.93
N THR A 239 -13.86 -15.56 -1.78
CA THR A 239 -13.11 -16.00 -0.58
C THR A 239 -12.27 -14.89 0.05
N GLY A 240 -12.66 -13.62 -0.08
CA GLY A 240 -11.82 -12.48 0.32
C GLY A 240 -11.44 -12.46 1.80
N LEU A 241 -12.36 -12.84 2.69
CA LEU A 241 -12.08 -12.93 4.13
C LEU A 241 -11.14 -14.10 4.47
N GLU A 242 -11.30 -15.24 3.82
CA GLU A 242 -10.41 -16.40 3.98
C GLU A 242 -9.00 -16.10 3.46
N ASP A 243 -8.90 -15.44 2.31
CA ASP A 243 -7.62 -15.02 1.73
C ASP A 243 -6.92 -13.96 2.62
N LEU A 244 -7.67 -13.11 3.30
CA LEU A 244 -7.11 -12.19 4.31
C LEU A 244 -6.54 -12.94 5.52
N VAL A 245 -7.25 -13.94 6.02
CA VAL A 245 -6.78 -14.79 7.12
C VAL A 245 -5.52 -15.57 6.73
N ASN A 246 -5.54 -16.15 5.53
CA ASN A 246 -4.43 -16.94 4.99
C ASN A 246 -3.28 -16.09 4.43
N LYS A 247 -3.42 -14.76 4.44
CA LYS A 247 -2.43 -13.79 3.90
C LYS A 247 -2.07 -14.06 2.44
N ARG A 248 -3.06 -14.32 1.59
CA ARG A 248 -2.88 -14.63 0.17
C ARG A 248 -3.48 -13.58 -0.74
N ILE A 249 -2.81 -13.30 -1.86
CA ILE A 249 -3.35 -12.50 -2.96
C ILE A 249 -3.87 -13.43 -4.05
N LYS A 250 -5.20 -13.43 -4.23
CA LYS A 250 -5.93 -14.22 -5.22
C LYS A 250 -6.71 -13.31 -6.18
N LEU A 251 -6.73 -13.69 -7.46
CA LEU A 251 -7.54 -13.03 -8.49
C LEU A 251 -8.97 -13.55 -8.49
N LEU A 252 -9.94 -12.65 -8.66
CA LEU A 252 -11.34 -13.00 -8.84
C LEU A 252 -11.63 -13.64 -10.19
N ARG A 253 -11.07 -13.05 -11.26
CA ARG A 253 -11.35 -13.44 -12.64
C ARG A 253 -10.07 -13.45 -13.46
N LYS A 254 -9.94 -14.44 -14.35
CA LYS A 254 -8.79 -14.52 -15.27
C LYS A 254 -8.70 -13.29 -16.19
N LYS A 255 -9.86 -12.78 -16.66
CA LYS A 255 -9.99 -11.61 -17.53
C LYS A 255 -9.67 -10.25 -16.85
N SER A 256 -9.36 -10.27 -15.56
CA SER A 256 -9.15 -9.06 -14.74
C SER A 256 -7.97 -8.22 -15.26
N PHE A 257 -6.92 -8.86 -15.78
CA PHE A 257 -5.74 -8.17 -16.30
C PHE A 257 -5.95 -7.58 -17.71
N GLU A 258 -6.83 -8.16 -18.52
CA GLU A 258 -7.20 -7.60 -19.81
C GLU A 258 -8.04 -6.32 -19.65
N GLU A 259 -8.92 -6.28 -18.64
CA GLU A 259 -9.76 -5.12 -18.33
C GLU A 259 -8.95 -3.95 -17.75
N ASP A 260 -8.05 -4.22 -16.81
CA ASP A 260 -7.13 -3.22 -16.25
C ASP A 260 -5.73 -3.82 -16.05
N PRO A 261 -4.82 -3.68 -17.04
CA PRO A 261 -3.47 -4.25 -16.95
C PRO A 261 -2.64 -3.72 -15.78
N LEU A 262 -2.99 -2.55 -15.21
CA LEU A 262 -2.32 -2.01 -14.02
C LEU A 262 -2.45 -2.97 -12.81
N ARG A 263 -3.49 -3.81 -12.79
CA ARG A 263 -3.71 -4.80 -11.73
C ARG A 263 -2.53 -5.76 -11.58
N MET A 264 -1.76 -6.04 -12.64
CA MET A 264 -0.54 -6.86 -12.53
C MET A 264 0.49 -6.24 -11.59
N LEU A 265 0.68 -4.91 -11.65
CA LEU A 265 1.57 -4.20 -10.71
C LEU A 265 0.97 -4.13 -9.30
N ARG A 266 -0.37 -3.98 -9.22
CA ARG A 266 -1.10 -3.98 -7.94
C ARG A 266 -0.92 -5.29 -7.18
N VAL A 267 -0.72 -6.43 -7.84
CA VAL A 267 -0.40 -7.72 -7.19
C VAL A 267 0.82 -7.54 -6.29
N PHE A 268 1.94 -7.13 -6.86
CA PHE A 268 3.20 -6.97 -6.14
C PHE A 268 3.13 -5.83 -5.12
N ARG A 269 2.41 -4.74 -5.44
CA ARG A 269 2.20 -3.65 -4.49
C ARG A 269 1.42 -4.12 -3.26
N LEU A 270 0.31 -4.84 -3.45
CA LEU A 270 -0.52 -5.31 -2.33
C LEU A 270 0.20 -6.37 -1.50
N ALA A 271 0.85 -7.33 -2.16
CA ALA A 271 1.70 -8.30 -1.50
C ALA A 271 2.75 -7.61 -0.61
N SER A 272 3.41 -6.58 -1.16
CA SER A 272 4.40 -5.79 -0.43
C SER A 272 3.80 -4.97 0.72
N GLN A 273 2.68 -4.29 0.51
CA GLN A 273 2.07 -3.43 1.52
C GLN A 273 1.44 -4.22 2.68
N LEU A 274 0.95 -5.43 2.39
CA LEU A 274 0.26 -6.29 3.37
C LEU A 274 1.17 -7.37 3.96
N ASN A 275 2.34 -7.60 3.36
CA ASN A 275 3.22 -8.74 3.64
C ASN A 275 2.49 -10.08 3.43
N PHE A 276 1.90 -10.23 2.26
CA PHE A 276 1.11 -11.39 1.84
C PHE A 276 1.85 -12.17 0.76
N ASP A 277 1.53 -13.45 0.64
CA ASP A 277 2.02 -14.32 -0.42
C ASP A 277 1.14 -14.18 -1.67
N ILE A 278 1.75 -14.37 -2.84
CA ILE A 278 1.05 -14.31 -4.12
C ILE A 278 0.83 -15.74 -4.59
N GLU A 279 -0.41 -16.09 -4.97
CA GLU A 279 -0.70 -17.41 -5.53
C GLU A 279 0.05 -17.65 -6.85
N ASP A 280 0.63 -18.84 -7.04
CA ASP A 280 1.44 -19.18 -8.23
C ASP A 280 0.67 -19.03 -9.56
N LYS A 281 -0.64 -19.27 -9.53
CA LYS A 281 -1.49 -19.04 -10.72
C LYS A 281 -1.50 -17.56 -11.12
N VAL A 282 -1.53 -16.65 -10.14
CA VAL A 282 -1.52 -15.21 -10.37
C VAL A 282 -0.18 -14.79 -10.98
N THR A 283 0.94 -15.28 -10.46
CA THR A 283 2.27 -14.96 -11.02
C THR A 283 2.41 -15.49 -12.45
N CYS A 284 1.88 -16.68 -12.74
CA CYS A 284 1.87 -17.22 -14.10
C CYS A 284 1.08 -16.33 -15.07
N PHE A 285 -0.12 -15.88 -14.69
CA PHE A 285 -0.92 -14.97 -15.51
C PHE A 285 -0.25 -13.61 -15.73
N VAL A 286 0.40 -13.06 -14.70
CA VAL A 286 1.18 -11.81 -14.83
C VAL A 286 2.27 -11.96 -15.90
N ARG A 287 2.99 -13.09 -15.91
CA ARG A 287 4.03 -13.35 -16.91
C ARG A 287 3.45 -13.39 -18.33
N GLN A 288 2.37 -14.15 -18.52
CA GLN A 288 1.71 -14.33 -19.82
C GLN A 288 1.14 -13.02 -20.40
N LYS A 289 0.67 -12.11 -19.54
CA LYS A 289 -0.04 -10.88 -19.93
C LYS A 289 0.77 -9.61 -19.75
N SER A 290 2.04 -9.73 -19.35
CA SER A 290 2.94 -8.62 -19.04
C SER A 290 2.97 -7.52 -20.11
N SER A 291 2.95 -7.88 -21.39
CA SER A 291 2.95 -6.93 -22.52
C SER A 291 1.77 -5.96 -22.53
N LEU A 292 0.63 -6.32 -21.91
CA LEU A 292 -0.55 -5.45 -21.82
C LEU A 292 -0.29 -4.19 -20.97
N ILE A 293 0.74 -4.20 -20.12
CA ILE A 293 1.08 -3.04 -19.28
C ILE A 293 1.43 -1.80 -20.11
N LYS A 294 1.89 -2.00 -21.37
CA LYS A 294 2.19 -0.91 -22.31
C LYS A 294 0.98 -0.07 -22.68
N LYS A 295 -0.24 -0.60 -22.54
CA LYS A 295 -1.50 0.12 -22.80
C LYS A 295 -1.88 1.07 -21.66
N VAL A 296 -1.24 0.95 -20.50
CA VAL A 296 -1.59 1.74 -19.31
C VAL A 296 -0.84 3.06 -19.32
N ALA A 297 -1.53 4.13 -18.91
CA ALA A 297 -0.92 5.45 -18.72
C ALA A 297 0.30 5.36 -17.77
N LYS A 298 1.43 5.93 -18.19
CA LYS A 298 2.73 5.81 -17.50
C LYS A 298 2.70 6.42 -16.11
N GLU A 299 1.89 7.46 -15.88
CA GLU A 299 1.67 8.08 -14.58
C GLU A 299 1.06 7.09 -13.58
N ARG A 300 0.11 6.26 -14.02
CA ARG A 300 -0.52 5.26 -13.15
C ARG A 300 0.46 4.16 -12.78
N VAL A 301 1.30 3.73 -13.74
CA VAL A 301 2.38 2.76 -13.50
C VAL A 301 3.38 3.32 -12.49
N ARG A 302 3.82 4.58 -12.70
CA ARG A 302 4.69 5.30 -11.76
C ARG A 302 4.09 5.31 -10.36
N ASP A 303 2.84 5.71 -10.20
CA ASP A 303 2.22 5.86 -8.88
C ASP A 303 2.15 4.52 -8.14
N GLU A 304 1.83 3.43 -8.84
CA GLU A 304 1.84 2.07 -8.29
C GLU A 304 3.25 1.60 -7.88
N LEU A 305 4.29 1.91 -8.68
CA LEU A 305 5.68 1.62 -8.31
C LEU A 305 6.11 2.38 -7.04
N PHE A 306 5.81 3.67 -6.97
CA PHE A 306 6.16 4.48 -5.79
C PHE A 306 5.43 4.01 -4.53
N LEU A 307 4.18 3.53 -4.65
CA LEU A 307 3.47 2.90 -3.54
C LEU A 307 4.12 1.59 -3.10
N LEU A 308 4.64 0.79 -4.03
CA LEU A 308 5.39 -0.44 -3.73
C LEU A 308 6.70 -0.13 -2.99
N PHE A 309 7.41 0.93 -3.40
CA PHE A 309 8.68 1.35 -2.79
C PHE A 309 8.56 1.88 -1.35
N LYS A 310 7.33 2.17 -0.89
CA LYS A 310 7.07 2.51 0.52
C LYS A 310 7.51 1.41 1.48
N ASN A 311 7.40 0.14 1.09
CA ASN A 311 7.93 -0.95 1.90
C ASN A 311 9.47 -0.91 1.89
N PRO A 312 10.14 -0.90 3.07
CA PRO A 312 11.59 -0.94 3.16
C PRO A 312 12.27 -2.10 2.42
N LEU A 313 11.62 -3.27 2.35
CA LEU A 313 12.12 -4.52 1.76
C LEU A 313 11.29 -4.94 0.55
N SER A 314 11.12 -4.03 -0.41
CA SER A 314 10.29 -4.24 -1.59
C SER A 314 10.89 -5.25 -2.59
N HIS A 315 12.21 -5.49 -2.56
CA HIS A 315 12.88 -6.44 -3.46
C HIS A 315 12.30 -7.87 -3.35
N LYS A 316 11.86 -8.28 -2.15
CA LYS A 316 11.35 -9.64 -1.89
C LYS A 316 10.15 -10.00 -2.77
N TYR A 317 9.29 -9.03 -3.05
CA TYR A 317 8.07 -9.24 -3.85
C TYR A 317 8.34 -9.12 -5.35
N LEU A 318 9.50 -8.57 -5.73
CA LEU A 318 9.91 -8.41 -7.11
C LEU A 318 10.91 -9.50 -7.56
N ASP A 319 11.48 -10.28 -6.64
CA ASP A 319 12.43 -11.35 -6.96
C ASP A 319 11.73 -12.63 -7.44
N ASN A 320 10.99 -12.51 -8.54
CA ASN A 320 10.40 -13.63 -9.26
C ASN A 320 10.42 -13.37 -10.78
N SER A 321 10.34 -14.42 -11.58
CA SER A 321 10.42 -14.34 -13.05
C SER A 321 9.31 -13.49 -13.67
N SER A 322 8.10 -13.55 -13.10
CA SER A 322 6.94 -12.78 -13.56
C SER A 322 7.12 -11.28 -13.34
N ALA A 323 7.60 -10.87 -12.17
CA ALA A 323 7.91 -9.48 -11.86
C ALA A 323 9.06 -8.95 -12.74
N LYS A 324 10.11 -9.75 -12.95
CA LYS A 324 11.22 -9.42 -13.86
C LYS A 324 10.71 -9.12 -15.27
N THR A 325 9.85 -9.99 -15.79
CA THR A 325 9.24 -9.84 -17.13
C THR A 325 8.37 -8.58 -17.20
N LEU A 326 7.49 -8.37 -16.21
CA LEU A 326 6.60 -7.20 -16.15
C LEU A 326 7.37 -5.88 -16.07
N LEU A 327 8.39 -5.80 -15.22
CA LEU A 327 9.26 -4.63 -15.11
C LEU A 327 10.08 -4.42 -16.39
N GLY A 328 10.50 -5.50 -17.05
CA GLY A 328 11.14 -5.46 -18.36
C GLY A 328 10.26 -4.76 -19.41
N GLU A 329 8.97 -5.10 -19.45
CA GLU A 329 8.00 -4.46 -20.34
C GLU A 329 7.73 -2.98 -19.99
N ILE A 330 7.82 -2.61 -18.70
CA ILE A 330 7.64 -1.23 -18.24
C ILE A 330 8.84 -0.36 -18.62
N PHE A 331 10.05 -0.85 -18.36
CA PHE A 331 11.28 -0.07 -18.53
C PHE A 331 11.90 -0.21 -19.93
N GLY A 332 11.47 -1.18 -20.72
CA GLY A 332 12.10 -1.50 -22.01
C GLY A 332 13.48 -2.16 -21.88
N GLN A 333 13.88 -2.56 -20.66
CA GLN A 333 15.15 -3.20 -20.36
C GLN A 333 15.02 -4.08 -19.12
N ASN A 334 15.94 -5.05 -18.96
CA ASN A 334 15.93 -5.94 -17.80
C ASN A 334 16.20 -5.17 -16.49
N PRO A 335 15.31 -5.29 -15.48
CA PRO A 335 15.50 -4.59 -14.20
C PRO A 335 16.63 -5.21 -13.37
N ASN A 336 17.42 -4.38 -12.69
CA ASN A 336 18.48 -4.82 -11.80
C ASN A 336 17.98 -5.01 -10.36
N LEU A 337 17.36 -6.16 -10.09
CA LEU A 337 16.84 -6.49 -8.76
C LEU A 337 17.93 -6.75 -7.72
N LYS A 338 19.13 -7.16 -8.16
CA LYS A 338 20.30 -7.29 -7.27
C LYS A 338 20.67 -5.93 -6.68
N ASN A 339 20.64 -4.88 -7.51
CA ASN A 339 20.90 -3.51 -7.07
C ASN A 339 19.85 -3.04 -6.05
N LEU A 340 18.57 -3.29 -6.31
CA LEU A 340 17.51 -2.94 -5.35
C LEU A 340 17.70 -3.67 -4.00
N LYS A 341 18.01 -4.98 -4.03
CA LYS A 341 18.28 -5.77 -2.82
C LYS A 341 19.47 -5.22 -2.05
N ARG A 342 20.58 -4.88 -2.73
CA ARG A 342 21.77 -4.28 -2.12
C ARG A 342 21.45 -2.93 -1.48
N LEU A 343 20.74 -2.04 -2.18
CA LEU A 343 20.31 -0.74 -1.64
C LEU A 343 19.51 -0.93 -0.34
N GLU A 344 18.48 -1.77 -0.38
CA GLU A 344 17.63 -2.02 0.78
C GLU A 344 18.40 -2.69 1.93
N THR A 345 19.45 -3.46 1.64
CA THR A 345 20.33 -4.08 2.62
C THR A 345 21.25 -3.04 3.26
N ILE A 346 21.87 -2.16 2.47
CA ILE A 346 22.70 -1.05 2.96
C ILE A 346 21.89 -0.13 3.88
N LEU A 347 20.67 0.23 3.46
CA LEU A 347 19.79 1.08 4.27
C LEU A 347 19.26 0.37 5.53
N SER A 348 19.19 -0.97 5.54
CA SER A 348 18.68 -1.75 6.69
C SER A 348 19.78 -2.20 7.65
N ASN A 349 20.98 -2.52 7.17
CA ASN A 349 22.10 -3.01 7.96
C ASN A 349 22.80 -1.86 8.71
N LYS A 350 23.24 -2.10 9.95
CA LYS A 350 23.98 -1.12 10.77
C LYS A 350 25.50 -1.33 10.71
N LYS A 351 25.96 -2.48 10.17
CA LYS A 351 27.39 -2.82 10.10
C LYS A 351 28.10 -2.21 8.89
N ILE A 352 27.37 -1.93 7.82
CA ILE A 352 27.94 -1.43 6.55
C ILE A 352 28.19 0.09 6.63
N ILE A 353 27.21 0.82 7.15
CA ILE A 353 27.27 2.28 7.34
C ILE A 353 27.14 2.52 8.84
N GLY A 354 28.12 3.17 9.45
CA GLY A 354 28.14 3.49 10.88
C GLY A 354 26.83 4.11 11.37
N LYS A 355 26.48 3.89 12.65
CA LYS A 355 25.16 4.24 13.21
C LYS A 355 24.78 5.71 13.00
N GLU A 356 25.72 6.64 13.19
CA GLU A 356 25.47 8.07 13.05
C GLU A 356 25.33 8.51 11.60
N LEU A 357 26.22 8.07 10.71
CA LEU A 357 26.11 8.33 9.27
C LEU A 357 24.79 7.81 8.71
N LYS A 358 24.36 6.62 9.12
CA LYS A 358 23.08 6.04 8.72
C LYS A 358 21.89 6.91 9.12
N LYS A 359 21.88 7.49 10.32
CA LYS A 359 20.81 8.41 10.74
C LYS A 359 20.75 9.62 9.82
N LYS A 360 21.90 10.23 9.53
CA LYS A 360 22.00 11.40 8.63
C LYS A 360 21.52 11.07 7.21
N ILE A 361 21.95 9.93 6.65
CA ILE A 361 21.46 9.44 5.34
C ILE A 361 19.95 9.20 5.38
N THR A 362 19.43 8.59 6.44
CA THR A 362 17.99 8.32 6.57
C THR A 362 17.19 9.61 6.61
N LEU A 363 17.65 10.62 7.35
CA LEU A 363 17.05 11.94 7.40
C LEU A 363 17.07 12.61 6.02
N HIS A 364 18.21 12.61 5.33
CA HIS A 364 18.34 13.12 3.95
C HIS A 364 17.36 12.43 2.99
N LEU A 365 17.32 11.10 3.00
CA LEU A 365 16.46 10.32 2.11
C LEU A 365 14.96 10.41 2.45
N ALA A 366 14.62 10.82 3.68
CA ALA A 366 13.27 11.11 4.11
C ALA A 366 12.79 12.52 3.69
N GLN A 367 13.69 13.38 3.20
CA GLN A 367 13.32 14.69 2.66
C GLN A 367 12.48 14.55 1.39
N GLY A 368 11.47 15.41 1.30
CA GLY A 368 10.58 15.57 0.17
C GLY A 368 9.65 16.76 0.44
N LYS A 369 9.44 17.63 -0.55
CA LYS A 369 8.57 18.81 -0.41
C LYS A 369 7.08 18.44 -0.25
N ASP A 370 6.70 17.20 -0.60
CA ASP A 370 5.34 16.67 -0.51
C ASP A 370 5.29 15.29 0.16
N LYS A 371 4.19 14.99 0.87
CA LYS A 371 3.87 13.65 1.40
C LYS A 371 3.79 12.56 0.33
N SER A 372 3.73 12.93 -0.95
CA SER A 372 3.53 12.02 -2.09
C SER A 372 4.79 11.23 -2.46
N TRP A 373 6.00 11.76 -2.21
CA TRP A 373 7.24 11.05 -2.49
C TRP A 373 8.40 11.58 -1.64
N ILE A 374 9.33 10.67 -1.32
CA ILE A 374 10.60 11.00 -0.67
C ILE A 374 11.76 10.54 -1.56
N ARG A 375 12.93 11.16 -1.41
CA ARG A 375 14.15 10.84 -2.18
C ARG A 375 14.46 9.34 -2.21
N ARG A 376 14.23 8.63 -1.10
CA ARG A 376 14.41 7.17 -0.99
C ARG A 376 13.69 6.37 -2.08
N TYR A 377 12.46 6.74 -2.46
CA TYR A 377 11.68 5.98 -3.44
C TYR A 377 12.21 6.18 -4.85
N LEU A 378 12.68 7.39 -5.17
CA LEU A 378 13.37 7.68 -6.41
C LEU A 378 14.67 6.89 -6.51
N LEU A 379 15.44 6.81 -5.41
CA LEU A 379 16.68 6.03 -5.36
C LEU A 379 16.43 4.52 -5.62
N LYS A 380 15.34 3.96 -5.10
CA LYS A 380 14.93 2.56 -5.40
C LYS A 380 14.60 2.35 -6.87
N LEU A 381 13.88 3.29 -7.49
CA LEU A 381 13.60 3.26 -8.92
C LEU A 381 14.89 3.31 -9.74
N ILE A 382 15.81 4.23 -9.40
CA ILE A 382 17.10 4.34 -10.08
C ILE A 382 17.91 3.05 -9.92
N ALA A 383 17.95 2.47 -8.72
CA ALA A 383 18.65 1.20 -8.49
C ALA A 383 18.13 0.05 -9.38
N LEU A 384 16.83 0.02 -9.70
CA LEU A 384 16.25 -0.96 -10.62
C LEU A 384 16.62 -0.72 -12.09
N ILE A 385 16.78 0.53 -12.49
CA ILE A 385 17.05 0.93 -13.89
C ILE A 385 18.56 0.92 -14.18
N LEU A 386 19.37 1.23 -13.17
CA LEU A 386 20.81 1.40 -13.34
C LEU A 386 21.47 0.07 -13.71
N SER A 387 22.06 0.01 -14.90
CA SER A 387 22.90 -1.08 -15.35
C SER A 387 24.36 -0.62 -15.40
N PRO A 388 25.30 -1.33 -14.75
CA PRO A 388 26.73 -1.00 -14.79
C PRO A 388 27.35 -1.10 -16.20
N SER A 389 26.68 -1.79 -17.13
CA SER A 389 27.20 -2.10 -18.46
C SER A 389 26.84 -1.06 -19.55
N GLN A 390 26.11 0.00 -19.21
CA GLN A 390 25.75 1.07 -20.16
C GLN A 390 26.72 2.24 -20.01
N GLU A 391 27.36 2.65 -21.11
CA GLU A 391 28.31 3.78 -21.11
C GLU A 391 27.69 5.11 -20.66
N LYS A 392 26.36 5.26 -20.86
CA LYS A 392 25.57 6.38 -20.34
C LYS A 392 24.23 5.85 -19.81
N PRO A 393 23.98 5.89 -18.50
CA PRO A 393 22.69 5.47 -17.96
C PRO A 393 21.63 6.48 -18.42
N ALA A 394 20.59 6.04 -19.14
CA ALA A 394 19.52 6.90 -19.65
C ALA A 394 18.38 7.10 -18.61
N LEU A 395 18.76 7.41 -17.38
CA LEU A 395 17.88 7.66 -16.23
C LEU A 395 16.87 8.80 -16.50
N SER A 396 17.31 9.95 -17.01
CA SER A 396 16.47 11.12 -17.27
C SER A 396 15.48 10.87 -18.40
N PHE A 397 15.86 10.08 -19.41
CA PHE A 397 14.93 9.59 -20.44
C PHE A 397 13.84 8.71 -19.81
N MET A 398 14.22 7.71 -19.01
CA MET A 398 13.27 6.86 -18.30
C MET A 398 12.37 7.64 -17.35
N GLY A 399 12.91 8.66 -16.69
CA GLY A 399 12.14 9.57 -15.85
C GLY A 399 11.09 10.34 -16.65
N LYS A 400 11.40 10.78 -17.87
CA LYS A 400 10.45 11.45 -18.77
C LYS A 400 9.37 10.51 -19.27
N GLU A 401 9.74 9.28 -19.64
CA GLU A 401 8.80 8.22 -20.03
C GLU A 401 7.79 7.90 -18.92
N LEU A 402 8.26 7.85 -17.67
CA LEU A 402 7.40 7.68 -16.48
C LEU A 402 6.71 8.98 -16.05
N LYS A 403 6.90 10.08 -16.80
CA LYS A 403 6.35 11.42 -16.54
C LYS A 403 6.59 11.87 -15.10
N LEU A 404 7.83 11.74 -14.64
CA LEU A 404 8.23 12.24 -13.33
C LEU A 404 8.20 13.77 -13.29
N GLY A 405 7.89 14.34 -12.12
CA GLY A 405 7.91 15.79 -11.91
C GLY A 405 9.31 16.40 -12.08
N ARG A 406 9.38 17.72 -12.33
CA ARG A 406 10.61 18.46 -12.64
C ARG A 406 11.74 18.23 -11.62
N GLU A 407 11.43 18.26 -10.32
CA GLU A 407 12.42 18.03 -9.25
C GLU A 407 13.05 16.63 -9.34
N LYS A 408 12.26 15.58 -9.58
CA LYS A 408 12.75 14.19 -9.72
C LYS A 408 13.66 14.05 -10.95
N LEU A 409 13.26 14.66 -12.06
CA LEU A 409 14.05 14.67 -13.29
C LEU A 409 15.39 15.40 -13.11
N LYS A 410 15.40 16.49 -12.35
CA LYS A 410 16.63 17.22 -12.01
C LYS A 410 17.60 16.32 -11.25
N ILE A 411 17.14 15.63 -10.21
CA ILE A 411 17.96 14.69 -9.43
C ILE A 411 18.51 13.58 -10.34
N MET A 412 17.66 12.96 -11.18
CA MET A 412 18.10 11.91 -12.10
C MET A 412 19.16 12.41 -13.08
N LYS A 413 18.97 13.60 -13.65
CA LYS A 413 19.96 14.21 -14.57
C LYS A 413 21.30 14.47 -13.88
N ARG A 414 21.27 14.98 -12.64
CA ARG A 414 22.50 15.18 -11.85
C ARG A 414 23.20 13.86 -11.56
N ILE A 415 22.45 12.80 -11.25
CA ILE A 415 23.04 11.48 -11.05
C ILE A 415 23.71 10.97 -12.34
N GLU A 416 23.09 11.13 -13.51
CA GLU A 416 23.72 10.76 -14.80
C GLU A 416 25.01 11.54 -15.07
N GLU A 417 25.03 12.82 -14.73
CA GLU A 417 26.15 13.73 -14.97
C GLU A 417 27.33 13.44 -14.03
N PHE A 418 27.06 13.20 -12.75
CA PHE A 418 28.09 13.13 -11.70
C PHE A 418 28.46 11.70 -11.27
N TYR A 419 27.73 10.66 -11.71
CA TYR A 419 28.12 9.27 -11.46
C TYR A 419 29.45 8.88 -12.13
N PRO A 420 29.68 9.12 -13.45
CA PRO A 420 30.95 8.75 -14.09
C PRO A 420 32.19 9.47 -13.51
N PRO A 421 32.13 10.78 -13.17
CA PRO A 421 33.20 11.44 -12.43
C PRO A 421 33.51 10.77 -11.10
N LEU A 422 32.50 10.43 -10.27
CA LEU A 422 32.73 9.73 -9.01
C LEU A 422 33.45 8.39 -9.23
N GLU A 423 33.01 7.61 -10.21
CA GLU A 423 33.63 6.32 -10.53
C GLU A 423 35.11 6.48 -10.91
N LYS A 424 35.46 7.52 -11.66
CA LYS A 424 36.86 7.85 -11.98
C LYS A 424 37.65 8.20 -10.73
N ILE A 425 37.09 8.98 -9.81
CA ILE A 425 37.75 9.40 -8.57
C ILE A 425 38.03 8.18 -7.68
N MET A 426 37.07 7.28 -7.54
CA MET A 426 37.22 6.07 -6.72
C MET A 426 38.26 5.11 -7.32
N LYS A 427 38.33 5.00 -8.66
CA LYS A 427 39.34 4.18 -9.36
C LYS A 427 40.74 4.81 -9.37
N ASN A 428 40.84 6.13 -9.48
CA ASN A 428 42.11 6.88 -9.58
C ASN A 428 42.33 7.76 -8.33
N GLN A 429 42.81 7.16 -7.24
CA GLN A 429 43.05 7.85 -5.96
C GLN A 429 44.26 8.81 -5.96
N LYS A 430 44.86 9.12 -7.12
CA LYS A 430 46.09 9.93 -7.21
C LYS A 430 45.84 11.45 -7.20
N GLU A 431 44.59 11.91 -7.35
CA GLU A 431 44.27 13.35 -7.41
C GLU A 431 43.59 13.86 -6.11
N PRO A 432 44.29 14.62 -5.26
CA PRO A 432 43.74 15.10 -3.98
C PRO A 432 42.64 16.17 -4.13
N LEU A 433 42.49 16.78 -5.32
CA LEU A 433 41.47 17.80 -5.60
C LEU A 433 40.13 17.24 -6.06
N ALA A 434 40.10 16.02 -6.57
CA ALA A 434 38.93 15.47 -7.22
C ALA A 434 37.75 15.20 -6.25
N PRO A 435 37.95 14.71 -5.01
CA PRO A 435 36.85 14.51 -4.06
C PRO A 435 36.13 15.82 -3.66
N VAL A 436 36.87 16.89 -3.38
CA VAL A 436 36.30 18.19 -2.98
C VAL A 436 35.57 18.86 -4.16
N GLN A 437 36.13 18.74 -5.36
CA GLN A 437 35.45 19.17 -6.60
C GLN A 437 34.13 18.43 -6.80
N PHE A 438 34.11 17.11 -6.57
CA PHE A 438 32.89 16.34 -6.63
C PHE A 438 31.86 16.83 -5.60
N LEU A 439 32.24 17.04 -4.34
CA LEU A 439 31.32 17.51 -3.29
C LEU A 439 30.69 18.88 -3.61
N THR A 440 31.49 19.83 -4.10
CA THR A 440 31.02 21.19 -4.46
C THR A 440 30.05 21.17 -5.64
N GLN A 441 30.27 20.30 -6.62
CA GLN A 441 29.44 20.20 -7.82
C GLN A 441 28.20 19.34 -7.61
N ALA A 442 28.33 18.19 -6.93
CA ALA A 442 27.23 17.26 -6.67
C ALA A 442 26.28 17.75 -5.57
N LYS A 443 26.78 18.51 -4.57
CA LYS A 443 25.98 19.10 -3.49
C LYS A 443 25.06 18.06 -2.81
N GLU A 444 23.75 18.29 -2.78
CA GLU A 444 22.77 17.41 -2.13
C GLU A 444 22.76 16.00 -2.71
N GLU A 445 22.93 15.85 -4.04
CA GLU A 445 22.88 14.56 -4.73
C GLU A 445 24.12 13.68 -4.49
N THR A 446 25.13 14.19 -3.79
CA THR A 446 26.29 13.42 -3.32
C THR A 446 25.84 12.12 -2.64
N VAL A 447 24.83 12.19 -1.77
CA VAL A 447 24.34 11.04 -1.01
C VAL A 447 23.78 9.96 -1.94
N GLU A 448 22.89 10.34 -2.86
CA GLU A 448 22.28 9.42 -3.83
C GLU A 448 23.33 8.78 -4.74
N ILE A 449 24.28 9.57 -5.27
CA ILE A 449 25.32 9.07 -6.17
C ILE A 449 26.26 8.10 -5.45
N SER A 450 26.72 8.44 -4.24
CA SER A 450 27.56 7.54 -3.44
C SER A 450 26.84 6.24 -3.07
N LEU A 451 25.55 6.29 -2.71
CA LEU A 451 24.79 5.08 -2.43
C LEU A 451 24.66 4.18 -3.66
N LEU A 452 24.44 4.75 -4.85
CA LEU A 452 24.40 4.01 -6.11
C LEU A 452 25.75 3.35 -6.43
N PHE A 453 26.85 4.04 -6.14
CA PHE A 453 28.19 3.50 -6.31
C PHE A 453 28.42 2.26 -5.41
N LEU A 454 28.08 2.32 -4.11
CA LEU A 454 28.20 1.17 -3.20
C LEU A 454 27.38 -0.05 -3.64
N ILE A 455 26.26 0.19 -4.33
CA ILE A 455 25.40 -0.88 -4.83
C ILE A 455 26.05 -1.60 -6.00
N ILE A 456 26.74 -0.87 -6.87
CA ILE A 456 27.42 -1.43 -8.05
C ILE A 456 28.73 -2.12 -7.65
N HIS A 457 29.49 -1.53 -6.72
CA HIS A 457 30.78 -2.02 -6.24
C HIS A 457 30.65 -2.58 -4.81
N PRO A 458 30.19 -3.84 -4.65
CA PRO A 458 29.96 -4.43 -3.33
C PRO A 458 31.23 -4.61 -2.50
N ASP A 459 32.40 -4.69 -3.14
CA ASP A 459 33.70 -4.85 -2.47
C ASP A 459 34.07 -3.60 -1.64
N GLU A 460 33.47 -2.45 -1.96
CA GLU A 460 33.64 -1.20 -1.24
C GLU A 460 32.63 -1.02 -0.09
N GLN A 461 31.84 -2.04 0.25
CA GLN A 461 30.87 -2.00 1.36
C GLN A 461 31.53 -2.21 2.74
N THR A 462 32.68 -1.59 2.97
CA THR A 462 33.38 -1.61 4.26
C THR A 462 33.35 -0.22 4.92
N PRO A 463 33.31 -0.14 6.26
CA PRO A 463 33.37 1.13 6.98
C PRO A 463 34.61 1.97 6.63
N SER A 464 35.71 1.31 6.29
CA SER A 464 36.98 1.92 5.89
C SER A 464 37.06 2.27 4.40
N SER A 465 35.96 2.15 3.65
CA SER A 465 35.98 2.47 2.22
C SER A 465 36.17 3.99 2.03
N PRO A 466 36.92 4.41 1.00
CA PRO A 466 37.10 5.82 0.67
C PRO A 466 35.77 6.56 0.48
N LEU A 467 34.75 5.86 -0.01
CA LEU A 467 33.42 6.44 -0.23
C LEU A 467 32.63 6.66 1.07
N VAL A 468 32.75 5.77 2.07
CA VAL A 468 32.12 6.00 3.38
C VAL A 468 32.73 7.24 4.02
N HIS A 469 34.07 7.40 3.95
CA HIS A 469 34.74 8.61 4.41
C HIS A 469 34.30 9.88 3.67
N LEU A 470 34.12 9.81 2.34
CA LEU A 470 33.58 10.93 1.55
C LEU A 470 32.18 11.35 2.03
N LEU A 471 31.32 10.38 2.37
CA LEU A 471 29.99 10.66 2.91
C LEU A 471 30.06 11.25 4.33
N GLU A 472 30.96 10.76 5.18
CA GLU A 472 31.20 11.35 6.50
C GLU A 472 31.65 12.81 6.38
N GLU A 473 32.61 13.09 5.49
CA GLU A 473 33.10 14.45 5.21
C GLU A 473 31.96 15.35 4.69
N TYR A 474 31.15 14.86 3.74
CA TYR A 474 29.98 15.59 3.25
C TYR A 474 29.05 16.01 4.39
N PHE A 475 28.72 15.09 5.30
CA PHE A 475 27.80 15.36 6.41
C PHE A 475 28.44 16.12 7.58
N GLN A 476 29.77 16.21 7.65
CA GLN A 476 30.48 17.07 8.59
C GLN A 476 30.54 18.50 8.06
N LYS A 477 30.72 18.66 6.75
CA LYS A 477 30.92 19.95 6.07
C LYS A 477 29.68 20.40 5.28
N SER A 478 28.49 19.86 5.59
CA SER A 478 27.28 20.06 4.77
C SER A 478 26.90 21.53 4.63
N ASP A 479 27.04 22.32 5.70
CA ASP A 479 26.71 23.75 5.66
C ASP A 479 27.64 24.51 4.73
N LEU A 480 28.95 24.21 4.74
CA LEU A 480 29.92 24.82 3.83
C LEU A 480 29.71 24.37 2.36
N ILE A 481 29.29 23.13 2.14
CA ILE A 481 29.06 22.58 0.79
C ILE A 481 27.77 23.15 0.18
N LEU A 482 26.69 23.21 0.96
CA LEU A 482 25.37 23.63 0.49
C LEU A 482 25.19 25.16 0.53
N HIS A 483 25.76 25.80 1.55
CA HIS A 483 25.60 27.22 1.86
C HIS A 483 26.96 27.85 2.22
N PRO A 484 27.91 27.93 1.26
CA PRO A 484 29.21 28.52 1.55
C PRO A 484 29.07 29.96 2.02
N SER A 485 29.81 30.31 3.08
CA SER A 485 29.96 31.69 3.50
C SER A 485 30.59 32.48 2.35
N ARG A 486 29.92 33.56 1.92
CA ARG A 486 30.42 34.41 0.84
C ARG A 486 31.55 35.29 1.39
N LEU A 487 32.78 34.79 1.36
CA LEU A 487 33.97 35.54 1.77
C LEU A 487 34.24 36.72 0.83
N ILE A 488 34.03 36.51 -0.47
CA ILE A 488 34.19 37.52 -1.52
C ILE A 488 33.08 37.37 -2.56
N THR A 489 32.59 38.49 -3.07
CA THR A 489 31.59 38.51 -4.14
C THR A 489 32.25 38.58 -5.52
N GLY A 490 31.57 38.11 -6.56
CA GLY A 490 32.09 38.20 -7.92
C GLY A 490 32.42 39.63 -8.35
N LYS A 491 31.65 40.63 -7.88
CA LYS A 491 31.92 42.06 -8.14
C LYS A 491 33.22 42.53 -7.46
N GLU A 492 33.44 42.14 -6.21
CA GLU A 492 34.70 42.45 -5.51
C GLU A 492 35.88 41.76 -6.18
N LEU A 493 35.72 40.50 -6.61
CA LEU A 493 36.77 39.75 -7.30
C LEU A 493 37.17 40.40 -8.64
N ILE A 494 36.18 40.87 -9.40
CA ILE A 494 36.38 41.63 -10.65
C ILE A 494 37.17 42.90 -10.38
N ASN A 495 36.77 43.67 -9.35
CA ASN A 495 37.42 44.94 -9.01
C ASN A 495 38.84 44.75 -8.47
N LEU A 496 39.09 43.68 -7.69
CA LEU A 496 40.39 43.41 -7.07
C LEU A 496 41.41 42.84 -8.06
N LEU A 497 40.99 41.94 -8.94
CA LEU A 497 41.89 41.27 -9.90
C LEU A 497 41.87 41.91 -11.30
N ASN A 498 41.05 42.94 -11.49
CA ASN A 498 40.84 43.63 -12.77
C ASN A 498 40.57 42.66 -13.94
N ILE A 499 39.72 41.66 -13.70
CA ILE A 499 39.36 40.63 -14.68
C ILE A 499 38.00 40.92 -15.33
N PRO A 500 37.80 40.58 -16.62
CA PRO A 500 36.53 40.81 -17.29
C PRO A 500 35.41 39.93 -16.70
N ILE A 501 34.17 40.42 -16.79
CA ILE A 501 32.99 39.63 -16.45
C ILE A 501 32.94 38.42 -17.38
N GLY A 502 33.04 37.22 -16.81
CA GLY A 502 33.05 36.01 -17.61
C GLY A 502 33.28 34.73 -16.79
N PRO A 503 33.46 33.58 -17.47
CA PRO A 503 33.62 32.26 -16.86
C PRO A 503 34.76 32.20 -15.84
N GLN A 504 35.79 33.03 -16.01
CA GLN A 504 36.96 33.11 -15.13
C GLN A 504 36.60 33.54 -13.70
N VAL A 505 35.62 34.44 -13.52
CA VAL A 505 35.14 34.85 -12.20
C VAL A 505 34.46 33.68 -11.49
N SER A 506 33.64 32.90 -12.21
CA SER A 506 32.98 31.70 -11.68
C SER A 506 34.01 30.64 -11.29
N TYR A 507 35.03 30.43 -12.11
CA TYR A 507 36.12 29.49 -11.82
C TYR A 507 36.86 29.83 -10.52
N LEU A 508 37.19 31.11 -10.31
CA LEU A 508 37.87 31.56 -9.10
C LEU A 508 36.99 31.45 -7.86
N LEU A 509 35.70 31.79 -7.97
CA LEU A 509 34.74 31.60 -6.87
C LEU A 509 34.60 30.11 -6.50
N ASP A 510 34.59 29.21 -7.49
CA ASP A 510 34.56 27.77 -7.25
C ASP A 510 35.85 27.27 -6.58
N LYS A 511 37.02 27.84 -6.92
CA LYS A 511 38.29 27.54 -6.27
C LYS A 511 38.34 28.00 -4.82
N ILE A 512 37.82 29.19 -4.53
CA ILE A 512 37.69 29.69 -3.16
C ILE A 512 36.73 28.77 -2.38
N HIS A 513 35.60 28.37 -2.97
CA HIS A 513 34.67 27.44 -2.33
C HIS A 513 35.35 26.08 -2.02
N GLN A 514 36.16 25.55 -2.93
CA GLN A 514 36.95 24.33 -2.69
C GLN A 514 37.94 24.51 -1.53
N ALA A 515 38.65 25.64 -1.46
CA ALA A 515 39.60 25.96 -0.39
C ALA A 515 38.90 26.12 0.98
N GLN A 516 37.70 26.71 1.00
CA GLN A 516 36.87 26.82 2.21
C GLN A 516 36.47 25.44 2.78
N ILE A 517 36.10 24.49 1.92
CA ILE A 517 35.75 23.12 2.36
C ILE A 517 36.96 22.41 2.95
N ARG A 518 38.16 22.70 2.47
CA ARG A 518 39.41 22.18 3.02
C ARG A 518 39.86 22.88 4.30
N GLN A 519 39.19 23.99 4.65
CA GLN A 519 39.58 24.89 5.73
C GLN A 519 40.94 25.57 5.50
N GLU A 520 41.39 25.66 4.25
CA GLU A 520 42.59 26.41 3.84
C GLU A 520 42.35 27.92 3.90
N VAL A 521 41.09 28.34 3.70
CA VAL A 521 40.66 29.75 3.65
C VAL A 521 39.44 29.95 4.53
N LYS A 522 39.50 30.93 5.45
CA LYS A 522 38.43 31.26 6.42
C LYS A 522 38.08 32.74 6.46
N THR A 523 39.00 33.62 6.07
CA THR A 523 38.78 35.08 6.02
C THR A 523 38.67 35.58 4.59
N LYS A 524 38.42 36.88 4.40
CA LYS A 524 38.32 37.48 3.05
C LYS A 524 39.71 37.72 2.46
N GLU A 525 40.70 37.89 3.32
CA GLU A 525 42.10 38.18 2.97
C GLU A 525 42.90 36.92 2.63
N GLU A 526 42.57 35.79 3.26
CA GLU A 526 43.01 34.44 2.89
C GLU A 526 42.37 33.98 1.58
#